data_AF-A0A8I0TW16-F1
#
_entry.id   AF-A0A8I0TW16-F1
#
_cell.length_a   1.000
_cell.length_b   1.000
_cell.length_c   1.000
_cell.angle_alpha   90.00
_cell.angle_beta   90.00
_cell.angle_gamma   90.00
#
_symmetry.space_group_name_H-M   'P 1'
#
loop_
_entity.id
_entity.type
_entity.pdbx_description
1 polymer ?
#
loop_
_entity_poly.entity_id
_entity_poly.type
_entity_poly.pdbx_seq_one_letter_code
_entity_poly.pdbx_strand_id
1 'polypeptide(L)' 'MNQVEIYFSVVQRKVVSPNDFTDLAQVGDRLGAFEDRYNATAQPFQWKFTTSDLDDLLARLDRHTTDHHEESSAEPAT' A
#
# COMPACT_ATOMS: atom_id res chain seq x y z
N MET A 1 -12.88 -3.31 6.71
CA MET A 1 -11.91 -2.50 5.95
C MET A 1 -12.62 -1.93 4.74
N ASN A 2 -12.78 -0.61 4.66
CA ASN A 2 -13.41 0.05 3.52
C ASN A 2 -12.34 0.36 2.47
N GLN A 3 -12.34 -0.37 1.35
CA GLN A 3 -11.31 -0.26 0.31
C GLN A 3 -11.33 1.12 -0.38
N VAL A 4 -12.50 1.73 -0.42
CA VAL A 4 -12.71 3.09 -0.93
C VAL A 4 -11.93 4.11 -0.10
N GLU A 5 -11.90 3.98 1.23
CA GLU A 5 -11.15 4.87 2.12
C GLU A 5 -9.63 4.75 1.94
N ILE A 6 -9.13 3.53 1.68
CA ILE A 6 -7.71 3.29 1.40
C ILE A 6 -7.31 4.00 0.10
N TYR A 7 -8.12 3.87 -0.95
CA TYR A 7 -7.86 4.52 -2.23
C TYR A 7 -7.81 6.05 -2.10
N PHE A 8 -8.82 6.64 -1.44
CA PHE A 8 -8.85 8.09 -1.22
C PHE A 8 -7.68 8.59 -0.37
N SER A 9 -7.21 7.81 0.62
CA SER A 9 -6.03 8.14 1.41
C SER A 9 -4.75 8.20 0.57
N VAL A 10 -4.58 7.28 -0.40
CA VAL A 10 -3.44 7.29 -1.32
C VAL A 10 -3.49 8.49 -2.25
N VAL A 11 -4.65 8.80 -2.82
CA VAL A 11 -4.86 9.96 -3.69
C VAL A 11 -4.55 11.25 -2.94
N GLN A 12 -5.06 11.41 -1.72
CA GLN A 12 -4.84 12.62 -0.92
C GLN A 12 -3.35 12.83 -0.60
N ARG A 13 -2.61 11.76 -0.31
CA ARG A 13 -1.20 11.84 0.05
C ARG A 13 -0.27 12.02 -1.16
N LYS A 14 -0.59 11.43 -2.31
CA LYS A 14 0.31 11.37 -3.48
C LYS A 14 -0.03 12.34 -4.59
N VAL A 15 -1.29 12.79 -4.66
CA VAL A 15 -1.79 13.62 -5.76
C VAL A 15 -2.08 15.02 -5.28
N VAL A 16 -2.82 15.13 -4.17
CA VAL A 16 -3.37 16.40 -3.66
C VAL A 16 -2.41 17.12 -2.71
N SER A 17 -1.35 16.45 -2.23
CA SER A 17 -0.34 17.06 -1.37
C SER A 17 1.00 17.24 -2.09
N PRO A 18 1.61 18.44 -2.03
CA PRO A 18 1.08 19.70 -1.50
C PRO A 18 -0.05 20.28 -2.38
N ASN A 19 -0.96 21.05 -1.77
CA ASN A 19 -2.18 21.57 -2.40
C ASN A 19 -1.93 22.89 -3.16
N ASP A 20 -0.94 22.90 -4.04
CA ASP A 20 -0.47 24.10 -4.77
C ASP A 20 -1.17 24.29 -6.12
N PHE A 21 -2.47 23.99 -6.17
CA PHE A 21 -3.25 24.09 -7.40
C PHE A 21 -3.78 25.51 -7.61
N THR A 22 -3.61 26.03 -8.82
CA THR A 22 -4.09 27.38 -9.17
C THR A 22 -5.52 27.37 -9.73
N ASP A 23 -6.00 26.22 -10.20
CA ASP A 23 -7.35 26.02 -10.72
C ASP A 23 -7.79 24.54 -10.65
N LEU A 24 -9.11 24.31 -10.67
CA LEU A 24 -9.74 22.99 -10.64
C LEU A 24 -9.37 22.10 -11.83
N ALA A 25 -9.16 22.66 -13.03
CA ALA A 25 -8.73 21.88 -14.19
C ALA A 25 -7.39 21.18 -13.94
N GLN A 26 -6.48 21.87 -13.23
CA GLN A 26 -5.14 21.37 -12.90
C GLN A 26 -5.19 20.18 -11.92
N VAL A 27 -6.20 20.14 -11.05
CA VAL A 27 -6.46 18.98 -10.18
C VAL A 27 -6.94 17.78 -11.00
N GLY A 28 -7.84 18.01 -11.96
CA GLY A 28 -8.36 16.99 -12.86
C GLY A 28 -7.26 16.34 -13.70
N ASP A 29 -6.41 17.15 -14.33
CA ASP A 29 -5.29 16.66 -15.14
C ASP A 29 -4.30 15.83 -14.32
N ARG A 30 -4.03 16.27 -13.09
CA ARG A 30 -3.12 15.58 -12.17
C ARG A 30 -3.70 14.26 -11.67
N LEU A 31 -5.01 14.18 -11.44
CA LEU A 31 -5.70 12.93 -11.10
C LEU A 31 -5.67 11.95 -12.27
N GLY A 32 -5.95 12.39 -13.50
CA GLY A 32 -5.91 11.55 -14.69
C GLY A 32 -4.50 10.98 -14.95
N ALA A 33 -3.49 11.84 -14.92
CA ALA A 33 -2.10 11.41 -15.09
C ALA A 33 -1.61 10.49 -13.96
N PHE A 34 -2.13 10.66 -12.74
CA PHE A 34 -1.86 9.74 -11.64
C PHE A 34 -2.50 8.38 -11.88
N GLU A 35 -3.77 8.35 -12.31
CA GLU A 35 -4.49 7.11 -12.62
C GLU A 35 -3.78 6.30 -13.70
N ASP A 36 -3.40 6.94 -14.81
CA ASP A 36 -2.66 6.28 -15.91
C ASP A 36 -1.36 5.64 -15.43
N ARG A 37 -0.55 6.38 -14.67
CA ARG A 37 0.73 5.90 -14.15
C ARG A 37 0.56 4.84 -13.07
N TYR A 38 -0.44 5.01 -12.20
CA TYR A 38 -0.74 4.06 -11.14
C TYR A 38 -1.20 2.74 -11.76
N ASN A 39 -2.13 2.78 -12.71
CA ASN A 39 -2.64 1.58 -13.40
C ASN A 39 -1.58 0.85 -14.24
N ALA A 40 -0.62 1.58 -14.82
CA ALA A 40 0.47 0.96 -15.60
C ALA A 40 1.39 0.04 -14.77
N THR A 41 1.47 0.26 -13.45
CA THR A 41 2.36 -0.50 -12.55
C THR A 41 1.60 -1.19 -11.41
N ALA A 42 0.32 -0.86 -11.23
CA ALA A 42 -0.51 -1.46 -10.21
C ALA A 42 -0.77 -2.93 -10.57
N GLN A 43 -0.52 -3.80 -9.60
CA GLN A 43 -1.13 -5.11 -9.65
C GLN A 43 -2.62 -4.97 -9.36
N PRO A 44 -3.49 -5.75 -10.03
CA PRO A 44 -4.93 -5.70 -9.80
C PRO A 44 -5.22 -5.86 -8.33
N PHE A 45 -5.80 -4.83 -7.72
CA PHE A 45 -6.24 -4.91 -6.34
C PHE A 45 -7.31 -6.00 -6.26
N GLN A 46 -7.04 -7.06 -5.51
CA GLN A 46 -8.03 -8.12 -5.30
C GLN A 46 -9.14 -7.56 -4.41
N TRP A 47 -10.21 -7.07 -5.04
CA TRP A 47 -11.35 -6.43 -4.38
C TRP A 47 -12.05 -7.32 -3.35
N LYS A 48 -11.87 -8.64 -3.43
CA LYS A 48 -12.25 -9.57 -2.36
C LYS A 48 -10.99 -9.98 -1.61
N PHE A 49 -10.80 -9.37 -0.44
CA PHE A 49 -9.93 -9.94 0.57
C PHE A 49 -10.71 -11.08 1.23
N THR A 50 -10.34 -12.31 0.90
CA THR A 50 -10.99 -13.53 1.39
C THR A 50 -10.40 -13.93 2.74
N THR A 51 -11.06 -14.87 3.42
CA THR A 51 -10.51 -15.48 4.64
C THR A 51 -9.19 -16.22 4.35
N SER A 52 -9.04 -16.79 3.15
CA SER A 52 -7.80 -17.43 2.72
C SER A 52 -6.65 -16.41 2.56
N ASP A 53 -6.93 -15.22 2.04
CA ASP A 53 -5.93 -14.13 1.96
C ASP A 53 -5.48 -13.66 3.36
N LEU A 54 -6.36 -13.75 4.36
CA LEU A 54 -6.02 -13.48 5.76
C LEU A 54 -5.12 -14.57 6.32
N ASP A 55 -5.45 -15.85 6.10
CA ASP A 55 -4.64 -16.97 6.57
C ASP A 55 -3.24 -16.94 5.97
N ASP A 56 -3.12 -16.64 4.68
CA ASP A 56 -1.84 -16.49 4.00
C ASP A 56 -1.02 -15.30 4.54
N LEU A 57 -1.68 -14.19 4.88
CA LEU A 57 -1.04 -13.03 5.49
C LEU A 57 -0.50 -13.35 6.89
N LEU A 58 -1.30 -14.03 7.72
CA LEU A 58 -0.89 -14.46 9.06
C LEU A 58 0.28 -15.43 9.00
N ALA A 59 0.22 -16.43 8.11
CA ALA A 59 1.31 -17.38 7.91
C ALA A 59 2.62 -16.69 7.44
N ARG A 60 2.53 -15.63 6.65
CA ARG A 60 3.70 -14.82 6.24
C ARG A 60 4.29 -14.03 7.42
N LEU A 61 3.45 -13.44 8.26
CA LEU A 61 3.86 -12.69 9.45
C LEU A 61 4.54 -13.59 10.47
N ASP A 62 4.02 -14.80 10.70
CA ASP A 62 4.61 -15.77 11.61
C ASP A 62 6.00 -16.19 11.13
N ARG A 63 6.16 -16.55 9.85
CA ARG A 63 7.48 -16.88 9.28
C ARG A 63 8.49 -15.74 9.45
N HIS A 64 8.09 -14.52 9.15
CA HIS A 64 8.96 -13.35 9.28
C HIS A 64 9.30 -12.99 10.74
N THR A 65 8.43 -13.37 11.69
CA THR A 65 8.70 -13.21 13.13
C THR A 65 9.65 -14.30 13.63
N THR A 66 9.50 -15.52 13.14
CA THR A 66 10.40 -16.64 13.45
C THR A 66 11.81 -16.40 12.90
N ASP A 67 11.95 -15.96 11.65
CA ASP A 67 13.25 -15.64 11.04
C ASP A 67 14.01 -14.56 11.84
N HIS A 68 13.30 -13.53 12.32
CA HIS A 68 13.88 -12.48 13.17
C HIS A 68 14.29 -12.98 14.57
N HIS A 69 13.61 -14.01 15.10
CA HIS A 69 13.91 -14.58 16.40
C HIS A 69 15.15 -15.48 16.37
N GLU A 70 15.37 -16.20 15.26
CA GLU A 70 16.54 -17.06 15.07
C GLU A 70 17.82 -16.25 14.81
N GLU A 71 17.74 -15.15 14.05
CA GLU A 71 18.88 -14.26 13.81
C GLU A 71 19.33 -13.53 15.11
N SER A 72 18.39 -13.12 15.97
CA SER A 72 18.73 -12.50 17.26
C SER A 72 19.34 -13.48 18.29
N SER A 73 19.12 -14.79 18.13
CA SER A 73 19.68 -15.81 19.03
C SER A 73 21.09 -16.26 18.61
N ALA A 74 21.53 -15.90 17.40
CA ALA A 74 22.79 -16.35 16.82
C ALA A 74 23.99 -15.41 17.06
N GLU A 75 23.82 -14.29 17.77
CA GLU A 75 24.94 -13.40 18.12
C GLU A 75 25.69 -13.93 19.35
N PRO A 76 26.94 -14.43 19.22
CA PRO A 76 27.70 -14.88 20.37
C PRO A 76 28.27 -13.65 21.09
N ALA A 77 27.99 -13.54 22.38
CA ALA A 77 28.60 -12.53 23.25
C ALA A 77 30.13 -12.65 23.19
N THR A 78 30.79 -11.57 22.76
CA THR A 78 32.24 -11.33 22.94
C THR A 78 32.42 -10.17 23.90
#